data_AF-A0A0K8JJ08-F1
#
_entry.id   AF-A0A0K8JJ08-F1
#
_cell.length_a   1.000
_cell.length_b   1.000
_cell.length_c   1.000
_cell.angle_alpha   90.00
_cell.angle_beta   90.00
_cell.angle_gamma   90.00
#
_symmetry.space_group_name_H-M   'P 1'
#
loop_
_entity.id
_entity.type
_entity.pdbx_description
1 polymer ?
#
loop_
_entity_poly.entity_id
_entity_poly.type
_entity_poly.pdbx_seq_one_letter_code
_entity_poly.pdbx_strand_id
1 'polypeptide(L)' 'MKPKYKPTYMPEFEDEMCTSDDECMEDKKCPPMTLAHSYVPWQFYERAFSPREALQKGTLFPELYGVYRIPK' A
#
# COMPACT_ATOMS: atom_id res chain seq x y z
N MET A 1 -38.66 22.76 10.85
CA MET A 1 -37.57 23.43 10.12
C MET A 1 -36.46 22.42 9.90
N LYS A 2 -36.18 22.02 8.65
CA LYS A 2 -35.04 21.15 8.36
C LYS A 2 -33.81 22.02 8.05
N PRO A 3 -32.63 21.74 8.64
CA PRO A 3 -31.44 22.51 8.37
C PRO A 3 -31.08 22.38 6.89
N LYS A 4 -30.88 23.51 6.22
CA LYS A 4 -30.39 23.56 4.84
C LYS A 4 -28.90 23.27 4.86
N TYR A 5 -28.52 22.03 4.61
CA TYR A 5 -27.14 21.66 4.36
C TYR A 5 -26.69 22.35 3.07
N LYS A 6 -25.67 23.20 3.15
CA LYS A 6 -24.96 23.72 1.98
C LYS A 6 -23.72 22.85 1.82
N PRO A 7 -23.62 22.03 0.76
CA PRO A 7 -22.37 21.35 0.47
C PRO A 7 -21.36 22.42 0.11
N THR A 8 -20.43 22.71 1.02
CA THR A 8 -19.18 23.37 0.67
C THR A 8 -18.41 22.39 -0.20
N TYR A 9 -18.43 22.67 -1.50
CA TYR A 9 -17.72 21.96 -2.54
C TYR A 9 -16.28 21.74 -2.07
N MET A 10 -15.90 20.48 -1.84
CA MET A 10 -14.49 20.15 -1.74
C MET A 10 -13.90 20.45 -3.12
N PRO A 11 -12.72 21.09 -3.21
CA PRO A 11 -12.06 21.22 -4.51
C PRO A 11 -12.00 19.83 -5.13
N GLU A 12 -12.36 19.75 -6.42
CA GLU A 12 -12.21 18.54 -7.22
C GLU A 12 -10.81 18.01 -6.95
N PHE A 13 -10.71 16.90 -6.21
CA PHE A 13 -9.51 16.10 -6.28
C PHE A 13 -9.62 15.55 -7.68
N GLU A 14 -8.95 16.23 -8.62
CA GLU A 14 -8.78 15.73 -9.97
C GLU A 14 -8.27 14.31 -9.77
N ASP A 15 -9.14 13.35 -10.03
CA ASP A 15 -8.69 12.00 -10.32
C ASP A 15 -7.83 12.20 -11.57
N GLU A 16 -6.52 12.44 -11.37
CA GLU A 16 -5.49 12.15 -12.35
C GLU A 16 -5.55 10.63 -12.58
N MET A 17 -6.61 10.24 -13.30
CA MET A 17 -6.75 8.99 -13.97
C MET A 17 -5.53 8.93 -14.88
N CYS A 18 -4.60 8.03 -14.55
CA CYS A 18 -3.41 7.76 -15.35
C CYS A 18 -3.81 7.78 -16.83
N THR A 19 -3.52 8.87 -17.52
CA THR A 19 -3.91 9.05 -18.91
C THR A 19 -3.12 8.01 -19.66
N SER A 20 -3.83 7.01 -20.18
CA SER A 20 -3.32 5.82 -20.86
C SER A 20 -2.50 6.10 -22.14
N ASP A 21 -2.12 7.36 -22.36
CA ASP A 21 -1.51 7.88 -23.57
C ASP A 21 -0.09 8.42 -23.30
N ASP A 22 0.64 7.80 -22.35
CA ASP A 22 2.10 7.80 -22.40
C ASP A 22 2.47 6.79 -23.50
N GLU A 23 2.87 7.32 -24.66
CA GLU A 23 3.37 6.56 -25.79
C GLU A 23 4.33 5.46 -25.28
N CYS A 24 4.00 4.19 -25.58
CA CYS A 24 4.78 3.06 -25.12
C CYS A 24 6.23 3.20 -25.59
N MET A 25 7.10 3.58 -24.64
CA MET A 25 8.54 3.69 -24.84
C MET A 25 9.05 2.49 -25.65
N GLU A 26 9.65 2.78 -26.81
CA GLU A 26 10.36 1.84 -27.70
C GLU A 26 10.89 0.60 -26.98
N ASP A 27 10.64 -0.58 -27.56
CA ASP A 27 11.06 -1.96 -27.25
C ASP A 27 12.30 -2.14 -26.34
N LYS A 28 12.29 -1.54 -25.15
CA LYS A 28 13.24 -1.84 -24.07
C LYS A 28 12.68 -3.08 -23.42
N LYS A 29 13.12 -4.23 -23.90
CA LYS A 29 12.83 -5.52 -23.29
C LYS A 29 13.09 -5.41 -21.79
N CYS A 30 12.03 -5.43 -20.97
CA CYS A 30 12.19 -5.49 -19.52
C CYS A 30 13.12 -6.66 -19.21
N PRO A 31 14.18 -6.47 -18.40
CA PRO A 31 14.99 -7.59 -17.97
C PRO A 31 14.07 -8.63 -17.34
N PRO A 32 14.35 -9.93 -17.47
CA PRO A 32 13.55 -10.97 -16.84
C PRO A 32 13.62 -10.76 -15.32
N MET A 33 12.64 -10.07 -14.78
CA MET A 33 12.45 -9.91 -13.34
C MET A 33 11.61 -11.08 -12.87
N THR A 34 12.03 -11.71 -11.78
CA THR A 34 11.17 -12.65 -11.07
C THR A 34 9.98 -11.89 -10.51
N LEU A 35 8.76 -12.38 -10.77
CA LEU A 35 7.58 -11.86 -10.11
C LEU A 35 7.76 -11.96 -8.59
N ALA A 36 7.31 -10.94 -7.86
CA ALA A 36 7.31 -11.00 -6.41
C ALA A 36 6.47 -12.20 -5.95
N HIS A 37 7.08 -13.14 -5.23
CA HIS A 37 6.33 -14.20 -4.59
C HIS A 37 5.71 -13.66 -3.31
N SER A 38 4.38 -13.73 -3.18
CA SER A 38 3.71 -13.49 -1.91
C SER A 38 3.89 -14.71 -1.00
N TYR A 39 5.03 -14.78 -0.33
CA TYR A 39 5.22 -15.77 0.73
C TYR A 39 4.60 -15.25 2.02
N VAL A 40 3.50 -15.88 2.44
CA VAL A 40 2.89 -15.65 3.75
C VAL A 40 3.28 -16.80 4.67
N PRO A 41 4.23 -16.60 5.61
CA PRO A 41 4.58 -17.64 6.57
C PRO A 41 3.40 -17.94 7.49
N TRP A 42 3.35 -19.15 8.03
CA TRP A 42 2.37 -19.50 9.05
C TRP A 42 2.59 -18.64 10.30
N GLN A 43 1.52 -18.00 10.79
CA GLN A 43 1.59 -17.07 11.90
C GLN A 43 0.91 -17.66 13.13
N PHE A 44 1.59 -17.65 14.27
CA PHE A 44 1.05 -18.16 15.53
C PHE A 44 0.57 -17.01 16.39
N TYR A 45 -0.69 -17.07 16.84
CA TYR A 45 -1.30 -16.04 17.69
C TYR A 45 -0.92 -16.19 19.17
N GLU A 46 0.33 -16.53 19.46
CA GLU A 46 0.84 -16.65 20.84
C GLU A 46 1.40 -15.32 21.35
N ARG A 47 1.92 -14.49 20.44
CA ARG A 47 2.56 -13.21 20.73
C ARG A 47 2.12 -12.19 19.70
N ALA A 48 1.56 -11.09 20.17
CA ALA A 48 1.10 -9.99 19.32
C ALA A 48 1.56 -8.65 19.89
N PHE A 49 1.82 -7.69 19.02
CA PHE A 49 1.99 -6.30 19.44
C PHE A 49 0.68 -5.72 19.98
N SER A 50 0.78 -4.72 20.86
CA SER A 50 -0.41 -3.94 21.23
C SER A 50 -0.97 -3.22 19.98
N PRO A 51 -2.27 -2.87 19.94
CA PRO A 51 -2.86 -2.22 18.76
C PRO A 51 -2.11 -0.97 18.31
N ARG A 52 -1.62 -0.16 19.27
CA ARG A 52 -0.83 1.04 18.99
C ARG A 52 0.50 0.71 18.31
N GLU A 53 1.22 -0.29 18.81
CA GLU A 53 2.50 -0.71 18.24
C GLU A 53 2.32 -1.39 16.88
N ALA A 54 1.29 -2.21 16.73
CA ALA A 54 0.99 -2.88 15.48
C ALA A 54 0.73 -1.88 14.34
N LEU A 55 0.00 -0.80 14.65
CA LEU A 55 -0.25 0.29 13.70
C LEU A 55 1.05 1.00 13.29
N GLN A 56 1.97 1.23 14.22
CA GLN A 56 3.27 1.85 13.92
C GLN A 56 4.18 0.94 13.09
N LYS A 57 4.10 -0.38 13.32
CA LYS A 57 4.97 -1.38 12.68
C LYS A 57 4.41 -1.93 11.37
N GLY A 58 3.14 -1.70 11.08
CA GLY A 58 2.45 -2.25 9.90
C GLY A 58 2.18 -3.75 9.98
N THR A 59 2.33 -4.35 11.17
CA THR A 59 2.08 -5.78 11.40
C THR A 59 1.70 -6.01 12.86
N LEU A 60 0.76 -6.92 13.09
CA LEU A 60 0.41 -7.41 14.43
C LEU A 60 1.44 -8.39 14.99
N PHE A 61 2.15 -9.06 14.08
CA PHE A 61 2.97 -10.22 14.35
C PHE A 61 4.44 -9.82 14.51
N PRO A 62 5.05 -10.03 15.70
CA PRO A 62 6.43 -9.65 15.97
C PRO A 62 7.45 -10.26 15.01
N GLU A 63 7.23 -11.50 14.57
CA GLU A 63 8.09 -12.23 13.67
C GLU A 63 8.16 -11.64 12.25
N LEU A 64 7.21 -10.78 11.87
CA LEU A 64 7.19 -10.13 10.55
C LEU A 64 7.89 -8.76 10.53
N TYR A 65 8.21 -8.19 11.69
CA TYR A 65 8.78 -6.84 11.75
C TYR A 65 10.29 -6.87 11.50
N GLY A 66 10.75 -6.24 10.41
CA GLY A 66 12.18 -6.10 10.09
C GLY A 66 12.84 -7.33 9.45
N VAL A 67 12.06 -8.28 8.91
CA VAL A 67 12.56 -9.53 8.32
C VAL A 67 13.35 -9.28 7.03
N TYR A 68 12.96 -8.29 6.24
CA TYR A 68 13.60 -8.00 4.96
C TYR A 68 14.62 -6.87 5.12
N ARG A 69 15.87 -7.15 4.75
CA ARG A 69 16.90 -6.11 4.62
C ARG A 69 16.51 -5.24 3.44
N ILE A 70 16.39 -3.94 3.67
CA ILE A 70 16.25 -2.97 2.58
C ILE A 70 17.60 -2.94 1.85
N PRO A 71 17.67 -3.32 0.56
CA PRO A 71 18.91 -3.21 -0.21
C PRO A 71 19.36 -1.74 -0.25
N LYS A 72 20.67 -1.51 -0.21
CA LYS A 72 21.27 -0.17 -0.27
C LYS A 72 21.27 0.40 -1.67
#